data_AF-A0A7C6G4K1-F1
#
_entry.id   AF-A0A7C6G4K1-F1
#
_cell.length_a   1.000
_cell.length_b   1.000
_cell.length_c   1.000
_cell.angle_alpha   90.00
_cell.angle_beta   90.00
_cell.angle_gamma   90.00
#
_symmetry.space_group_name_H-M   'P 1'
#
loop_
_entity.id
_entity.type
_entity.pdbx_description
1 polymer ?
#
loop_
_entity_poly.entity_id
_entity_poly.type
_entity_poly.pdbx_seq_one_letter_code
_entity_poly.pdbx_strand_id
1 'polypeptide(L)'
;MKKVIYLFSLLILSGMILMSCTNAKKQSSETEAATEVAAAEEEGWITLFNGEDFTGWRGYNRTDMPTAWTIEDGAIKINGSGMGEAGAKDGGDIIYDQKFKNFELTFEWKVSEGGNSGLFYLAQEVEGKPIYESSPEYQV
;
A
#
# COMPACT_ATOMS: atom_id res chain seq x y z
N MET A 1 25.09 67.60 -37.91
CA MET A 1 25.06 67.64 -36.43
C MET A 1 23.66 67.28 -35.94
N LYS A 2 23.56 66.44 -34.89
CA LYS A 2 22.36 65.96 -34.15
C LYS A 2 21.65 64.73 -34.80
N LYS A 3 22.00 63.49 -34.41
CA LYS A 3 21.46 62.63 -33.31
C LYS A 3 20.01 62.17 -33.59
N VAL A 4 19.81 61.02 -34.25
CA VAL A 4 19.53 59.65 -33.71
C VAL A 4 18.23 59.55 -32.90
N ILE A 5 17.31 58.66 -33.30
CA ILE A 5 16.74 57.52 -32.53
C ILE A 5 15.58 56.91 -33.35
N TYR A 6 15.69 55.62 -33.65
CA TYR A 6 14.67 54.78 -34.31
C TYR A 6 13.72 54.18 -33.27
N LEU A 7 12.43 54.13 -33.59
CA LEU A 7 11.47 53.20 -33.00
C LEU A 7 10.70 52.53 -34.14
N PHE A 8 11.03 51.25 -34.35
CA PHE A 8 10.39 50.35 -35.29
C PHE A 8 8.99 49.99 -34.79
N SER A 9 7.95 50.30 -35.56
CA SER A 9 6.63 49.72 -35.32
C SER A 9 5.85 49.55 -36.63
N LEU A 10 5.41 48.30 -36.81
CA LEU A 10 4.28 47.81 -37.61
C LEU A 10 4.39 47.60 -39.13
N LEU A 11 3.75 46.47 -39.50
CA LEU A 11 3.01 46.11 -40.72
C LEU A 11 3.70 45.16 -41.72
N ILE A 12 3.37 43.85 -41.64
CA ILE A 12 2.39 43.07 -42.45
C ILE A 12 2.98 42.64 -43.82
N LEU A 13 3.08 41.32 -44.09
CA LEU A 13 2.18 40.59 -45.00
C LEU A 13 2.73 39.20 -45.43
N SER A 14 1.93 38.18 -45.16
CA SER A 14 1.62 36.97 -45.97
C SER A 14 2.72 36.12 -46.61
N GLY A 15 2.65 34.83 -46.30
CA GLY A 15 3.20 33.74 -47.12
C GLY A 15 2.76 32.38 -46.59
N MET A 16 1.54 31.95 -46.91
CA MET A 16 1.03 30.61 -46.66
C MET A 16 1.88 29.55 -47.36
N ILE A 17 2.33 28.53 -46.62
CA ILE A 17 2.70 27.22 -47.17
C ILE A 17 1.98 26.15 -46.35
N LEU A 18 1.12 25.40 -47.04
CA LEU A 18 0.36 24.25 -46.57
C LEU A 18 1.28 23.05 -46.35
N MET A 19 1.08 22.25 -45.28
CA MET A 19 1.07 20.78 -45.37
C MET A 19 0.70 20.09 -44.05
N SER A 20 -0.45 19.42 -44.10
CA SER A 20 -0.76 18.07 -43.60
C SER A 20 -0.73 17.74 -42.10
N CYS A 21 -1.83 17.09 -41.71
CA CYS A 21 -2.21 16.56 -40.40
C CYS A 21 -1.28 15.46 -39.88
N THR A 22 -1.18 15.33 -38.56
CA THR A 22 -1.33 14.03 -37.87
C THR A 22 -1.62 14.22 -36.38
N ASN A 23 -2.48 13.34 -35.86
CA ASN A 23 -3.06 13.26 -34.52
C ASN A 23 -2.15 13.66 -33.33
N ALA A 24 -2.57 14.69 -32.59
CA ALA A 24 -2.11 14.90 -31.22
C ALA A 24 -2.99 14.09 -30.26
N LYS A 25 -2.60 12.84 -29.97
CA LYS A 25 -3.10 12.12 -28.80
C LYS A 25 -2.45 12.78 -27.58
N LYS A 26 -3.26 13.50 -26.81
CA LYS A 26 -2.90 14.13 -25.54
C LYS A 26 -2.41 13.05 -24.57
N GLN A 27 -1.10 12.97 -24.36
CA GLN A 27 -0.48 12.13 -23.34
C GLN A 27 -0.60 12.86 -22.00
N SER A 28 -1.63 12.51 -21.23
CA SER A 28 -1.65 12.79 -19.79
C SER A 28 -0.61 11.87 -19.16
N SER A 29 0.49 12.48 -18.72
CA SER A 29 1.40 11.92 -17.74
C SER A 29 0.66 11.91 -16.40
N GLU A 30 0.05 10.79 -16.06
CA GLU A 30 -0.38 10.51 -14.69
C GLU A 30 0.68 9.57 -14.12
N THR A 31 1.48 10.13 -13.21
CA THR A 31 2.38 9.38 -12.34
C THR A 31 1.50 8.63 -11.34
N GLU A 32 1.03 7.45 -11.73
CA GLU A 32 0.65 6.44 -10.76
C GLU A 32 1.92 5.71 -10.35
N ALA A 33 2.35 5.95 -9.12
CA ALA A 33 3.18 5.02 -8.39
C ALA A 33 2.33 3.76 -8.15
N ALA A 34 2.20 2.93 -9.18
CA ALA A 34 1.93 1.53 -8.97
C ALA A 34 3.17 0.98 -8.28
N THR A 35 3.10 0.83 -6.96
CA THR A 35 3.93 -0.15 -6.26
C THR A 35 3.52 -1.50 -6.83
N GLU A 36 4.18 -1.87 -7.92
CA GLU A 36 4.19 -3.22 -8.41
C GLU A 36 4.77 -4.05 -7.27
N VAL A 37 3.89 -4.74 -6.53
CA VAL A 37 4.30 -5.81 -5.62
C VAL A 37 4.73 -6.99 -6.50
N ALA A 38 5.74 -6.75 -7.35
CA ALA A 38 6.42 -7.79 -8.06
C ALA A 38 7.02 -8.67 -6.97
N ALA A 39 6.48 -9.88 -6.85
CA ALA A 39 7.01 -10.92 -5.99
C ALA A 39 8.51 -10.96 -6.20
N ALA A 40 9.26 -10.44 -5.24
CA ALA A 40 10.70 -10.53 -5.24
C ALA A 40 11.00 -12.00 -4.98
N GLU A 41 11.10 -12.79 -6.05
CA GLU A 41 11.82 -14.06 -6.06
C GLU A 41 13.34 -13.75 -5.98
N GLU A 42 13.72 -12.96 -4.98
CA GLU A 42 15.08 -12.93 -4.45
C GLU A 42 15.27 -14.29 -3.76
N GLU A 43 16.36 -15.01 -4.08
CA GLU A 43 16.53 -16.39 -3.62
C GLU A 43 16.32 -16.53 -2.10
N GLY A 44 15.29 -17.28 -1.70
CA GLY A 44 14.99 -17.60 -0.31
C GLY A 44 13.83 -16.84 0.33
N TRP A 45 13.27 -15.81 -0.31
CA TRP A 45 12.08 -15.12 0.19
C TRP A 45 10.78 -15.82 -0.23
N ILE A 46 9.79 -15.80 0.67
CA ILE A 46 8.42 -16.20 0.37
C ILE A 46 7.49 -15.00 0.52
N THR A 47 6.54 -14.87 -0.39
CA THR A 47 5.51 -13.83 -0.31
C THR A 47 4.40 -14.30 0.63
N LEU A 48 4.22 -13.60 1.75
CA LEU A 48 3.17 -13.92 2.74
C LEU A 48 1.81 -13.30 2.41
N PHE A 49 1.79 -12.23 1.63
CA PHE A 49 0.56 -11.57 1.19
C PHE A 49 0.67 -11.25 -0.30
N ASN A 50 -0.31 -11.71 -1.07
CA ASN A 50 -0.32 -11.60 -2.52
C ASN A 50 -0.81 -10.25 -3.06
N GLY A 51 -1.23 -9.33 -2.18
CA GLY A 51 -1.78 -8.03 -2.58
C GLY A 51 -3.28 -8.04 -2.88
N GLU A 52 -3.93 -9.20 -2.92
CA GLU A 52 -5.28 -9.36 -3.48
C GLU A 52 -6.28 -9.95 -2.49
N ASP A 53 -5.87 -10.94 -1.70
CA ASP A 53 -6.78 -11.67 -0.80
C ASP A 53 -6.07 -12.22 0.44
N PHE A 54 -6.83 -12.96 1.25
CA PHE A 54 -6.35 -13.56 2.50
C PHE A 54 -5.81 -14.99 2.33
N THR A 55 -5.39 -15.38 1.13
CA THR A 55 -4.79 -16.70 0.95
C THR A 55 -3.61 -16.90 1.91
N GLY A 56 -3.68 -17.95 2.72
CA GLY A 56 -2.69 -18.23 3.76
C GLY A 56 -2.91 -17.51 5.08
N TRP A 57 -3.97 -16.70 5.24
CA TRP A 57 -4.31 -16.00 6.49
C TRP A 57 -5.62 -16.52 7.09
N ARG A 58 -5.70 -16.46 8.42
CA ARG A 58 -6.92 -16.74 9.20
C ARG A 58 -6.87 -16.00 10.53
N GLY A 59 -7.99 -15.95 11.25
CA GLY A 59 -8.01 -15.43 12.61
C GLY A 59 -7.26 -16.36 13.59
N TYR A 60 -6.66 -15.78 14.61
CA TYR A 60 -6.07 -16.51 15.72
C TYR A 60 -7.15 -17.31 16.47
N ASN A 61 -6.88 -18.60 16.76
CA ASN A 61 -7.80 -19.58 17.34
C ASN A 61 -9.10 -19.83 16.52
N ARG A 62 -9.09 -19.57 15.21
CA ARG A 62 -10.22 -19.86 14.30
C ARG A 62 -9.74 -20.21 12.89
N THR A 63 -10.64 -20.77 12.07
CA THR A 63 -10.31 -21.24 10.70
C THR A 63 -10.67 -20.24 9.60
N ASP A 64 -11.48 -19.24 9.93
CA ASP A 64 -11.95 -18.20 9.01
C ASP A 64 -11.28 -16.86 9.31
N MET A 65 -11.36 -15.94 8.33
CA MET A 65 -10.93 -14.57 8.52
C MET A 65 -12.00 -13.76 9.26
N PRO A 66 -11.64 -12.97 10.29
CA PRO A 66 -12.57 -12.03 10.91
C PRO A 66 -12.96 -10.93 9.91
N THR A 67 -14.25 -10.61 9.80
CA THR A 67 -14.78 -9.67 8.80
C THR A 67 -14.37 -8.21 9.01
N ALA A 68 -13.81 -7.86 10.17
CA ALA A 68 -13.22 -6.54 10.37
C ALA A 68 -11.92 -6.34 9.56
N TRP A 69 -11.25 -7.42 9.16
CA TRP A 69 -10.09 -7.36 8.27
C TRP A 69 -10.55 -7.33 6.80
N THR A 70 -10.07 -6.34 6.06
CA THR A 70 -10.38 -6.15 4.63
C THR A 70 -9.10 -5.95 3.83
N ILE A 71 -9.18 -6.20 2.52
CA ILE A 71 -8.16 -5.74 1.58
C ILE A 71 -8.59 -4.38 1.03
N GLU A 72 -7.74 -3.37 1.18
CA GLU A 72 -7.96 -2.01 0.68
C GLU A 72 -6.65 -1.48 0.12
N ASP A 73 -6.68 -0.95 -1.12
CA ASP A 73 -5.51 -0.41 -1.82
C ASP A 73 -4.29 -1.35 -1.82
N GLY A 74 -4.54 -2.65 -2.02
CA GLY A 74 -3.49 -3.66 -2.06
C GLY A 74 -2.83 -3.94 -0.70
N ALA A 75 -3.51 -3.64 0.42
CA ALA A 75 -3.01 -3.87 1.78
C ALA A 75 -4.05 -4.57 2.66
N ILE A 76 -3.56 -5.40 3.60
CA ILE A 76 -4.38 -5.92 4.70
C ILE A 76 -4.67 -4.78 5.68
N LYS A 77 -5.95 -4.52 5.95
CA LYS A 77 -6.42 -3.42 6.80
C LYS A 77 -7.41 -3.91 7.85
N ILE A 78 -7.22 -3.52 9.10
CA ILE A 78 -8.22 -3.70 10.16
C ILE A 78 -9.14 -2.48 10.24
N ASN A 79 -10.44 -2.70 10.14
CA ASN A 79 -11.46 -1.68 10.42
C ASN A 79 -11.77 -1.68 11.92
N GLY A 80 -10.92 -0.99 12.68
CA GLY A 80 -11.02 -0.92 14.14
C GLY A 80 -12.29 -0.21 14.63
N SER A 81 -12.74 -0.58 15.82
CA SER A 81 -13.88 0.05 16.50
C SER A 81 -13.52 1.34 17.26
N GLY A 82 -12.23 1.61 17.44
CA GLY A 82 -11.72 2.67 18.32
C GLY A 82 -11.76 2.33 19.81
N MET A 83 -12.06 1.07 20.19
CA MET A 83 -12.19 0.63 21.58
C MET A 83 -10.90 -0.02 22.15
N GLY A 84 -9.76 0.15 21.50
CA GLY A 84 -8.49 -0.45 21.90
C GLY A 84 -8.57 -1.98 21.94
N GLU A 85 -8.10 -2.58 23.04
CA GLU A 85 -8.06 -4.03 23.24
C GLU A 85 -9.41 -4.75 23.12
N ALA A 86 -10.54 -4.05 23.30
CA ALA A 86 -11.86 -4.64 23.10
C ALA A 86 -12.12 -5.05 21.63
N GLY A 87 -11.38 -4.46 20.69
CA GLY A 87 -11.43 -4.82 19.27
C GLY A 87 -12.76 -4.50 18.56
N ALA A 88 -12.84 -4.90 17.30
CA ALA A 88 -14.07 -4.81 16.50
C ALA A 88 -14.98 -6.03 16.75
N LYS A 89 -16.29 -5.89 16.46
CA LYS A 89 -17.32 -6.93 16.72
C LYS A 89 -17.00 -8.31 16.15
N ASP A 90 -16.32 -8.36 15.01
CA ASP A 90 -15.75 -9.57 14.41
C ASP A 90 -14.32 -9.27 13.96
N GLY A 91 -13.51 -8.83 14.92
CA GLY A 91 -12.07 -8.60 14.77
C GLY A 91 -11.25 -9.69 15.44
N GLY A 92 -10.25 -9.26 16.21
CA GLY A 92 -9.23 -10.14 16.77
C GLY A 92 -8.00 -10.22 15.86
N ASP A 93 -6.97 -10.88 16.37
CA ASP A 93 -5.70 -11.02 15.69
C ASP A 93 -5.81 -11.99 14.50
N ILE A 94 -5.01 -11.75 13.46
CA ILE A 94 -4.86 -12.66 12.33
C ILE A 94 -3.46 -13.25 12.31
N ILE A 95 -3.33 -14.45 11.80
CA ILE A 95 -2.07 -15.16 11.65
C ILE A 95 -1.95 -15.73 10.24
N TYR A 96 -0.71 -15.79 9.75
CA TYR A 96 -0.40 -16.60 8.57
C TYR A 96 -0.39 -18.08 8.99
N ASP A 97 -1.05 -18.94 8.22
CA ASP A 97 -1.31 -20.34 8.55
C ASP A 97 -0.10 -21.25 8.28
N GLN A 98 1.06 -20.81 8.75
CA GLN A 98 2.30 -21.56 8.74
C GLN A 98 3.19 -21.14 9.91
N LYS A 99 3.77 -22.12 10.61
CA LYS A 99 4.72 -21.86 11.69
C LYS A 99 6.12 -21.64 11.14
N PHE A 100 6.79 -20.60 11.63
CA PHE A 100 8.20 -20.33 11.39
C PHE A 100 9.01 -20.49 12.67
N LYS A 101 10.32 -20.72 12.53
CA LYS A 101 11.25 -20.84 13.67
C LYS A 101 12.42 -19.88 13.55
N ASN A 102 13.27 -20.10 12.55
CA ASN A 102 14.34 -19.18 12.19
C ASN A 102 13.94 -18.54 10.87
N PHE A 103 13.75 -17.22 10.87
CA PHE A 103 13.31 -16.49 9.70
C PHE A 103 13.79 -15.04 9.77
N GLU A 104 13.80 -14.39 8.62
CA GLU A 104 13.81 -12.93 8.50
C GLU A 104 12.44 -12.52 7.95
N LEU A 105 11.88 -11.44 8.47
CA LEU A 105 10.59 -10.92 8.03
C LEU A 105 10.76 -9.43 7.69
N THR A 106 10.34 -9.09 6.48
CA THR A 106 10.18 -7.71 6.03
C THR A 106 8.70 -7.45 5.80
N PHE A 107 8.24 -6.28 6.22
CA PHE A 107 6.87 -5.82 5.99
C PHE A 107 6.84 -4.29 6.04
N GLU A 108 5.86 -3.72 5.36
CA GLU A 108 5.54 -2.30 5.44
C GLU A 108 4.22 -2.12 6.17
N TRP A 109 4.08 -1.01 6.89
CA TRP A 109 2.87 -0.70 7.63
C TRP A 109 2.59 0.80 7.62
N LYS A 110 1.32 1.14 7.85
CA LYS A 110 0.84 2.51 8.00
C LYS A 110 -0.27 2.52 9.03
N VAL A 111 -0.26 3.52 9.92
CA VAL A 111 -1.30 3.73 10.94
C VAL A 111 -2.00 5.07 10.74
N SER A 112 -3.25 5.16 11.20
CA SER A 112 -3.94 6.43 11.36
C SER A 112 -3.34 7.23 12.52
N GLU A 113 -3.59 8.54 12.55
CA GLU A 113 -3.25 9.36 13.71
C GLU A 113 -3.90 8.77 14.99
N GLY A 114 -3.09 8.52 16.02
CA GLY A 114 -3.53 7.87 17.26
C GLY A 114 -3.88 6.38 17.12
N GLY A 115 -3.61 5.77 15.96
CA GLY A 115 -3.74 4.32 15.76
C GLY A 115 -2.73 3.53 16.56
N ASN A 116 -3.06 2.27 16.83
CA ASN A 116 -2.21 1.32 17.53
C ASN A 116 -2.42 -0.06 16.90
N SER A 117 -1.33 -0.77 16.66
CA SER A 117 -1.34 -2.16 16.24
C SER A 117 -0.08 -2.88 16.72
N GLY A 118 0.12 -4.11 16.26
CA GLY A 118 1.30 -4.88 16.58
C GLY A 118 1.51 -6.02 15.60
N LEU A 119 2.78 -6.36 15.37
CA LEU A 119 3.17 -7.58 14.70
C LEU A 119 3.65 -8.58 15.74
N PHE A 120 2.91 -9.68 15.87
CA PHE A 120 3.29 -10.83 16.68
C PHE A 120 4.16 -11.80 15.87
N TYR A 121 5.18 -12.35 16.52
CA TYR A 121 6.02 -13.40 15.96
C TYR A 121 6.27 -14.53 16.95
N LEU A 122 6.47 -15.75 16.44
CA LEU A 122 6.59 -16.97 17.24
C LEU A 122 5.37 -17.27 18.14
N ALA A 123 4.21 -16.71 17.80
CA ALA A 123 2.97 -16.91 18.53
C ALA A 123 2.54 -18.39 18.60
N GLN A 124 1.90 -18.76 19.71
CA GLN A 124 1.24 -20.05 19.87
C GLN A 124 -0.25 -19.84 20.03
N GLU A 125 -1.03 -20.64 19.30
CA GLU A 125 -2.47 -20.74 19.55
C GLU A 125 -2.71 -21.49 20.85
N VAL A 126 -3.19 -20.76 21.85
CA VAL A 126 -3.59 -21.29 23.15
C VAL A 126 -5.06 -20.93 23.34
N GLU A 127 -5.90 -21.96 23.42
CA GLU A 127 -7.34 -21.79 23.48
C GLU A 127 -7.74 -20.91 24.68
N GLY A 128 -8.59 -19.92 24.43
CA GLY A 128 -9.08 -18.98 25.45
C GLY A 128 -8.04 -17.99 25.95
N LYS A 129 -6.83 -17.95 25.38
CA LYS A 129 -5.80 -16.96 25.68
C LYS A 129 -5.60 -15.99 24.53
N PRO A 130 -5.23 -14.74 24.80
CA PRO A 130 -4.87 -13.78 23.77
C PRO A 130 -3.47 -14.06 23.22
N ILE A 131 -3.21 -13.65 21.98
CA ILE A 131 -1.96 -13.95 21.26
C ILE A 131 -0.72 -13.42 22.00
N TYR A 132 -0.83 -12.23 22.61
CA TYR A 132 0.27 -11.55 23.30
C TYR A 132 0.80 -12.30 24.54
N GLU A 133 0.05 -13.26 25.10
CA GLU A 133 0.56 -14.09 26.20
C GLU A 133 1.66 -15.06 25.74
N SER A 134 1.71 -15.37 24.43
CA SER A 134 2.59 -16.41 23.87
C SER A 134 3.64 -15.87 22.91
N SER A 135 3.60 -14.58 22.61
CA SER A 135 4.33 -13.96 21.50
C SER A 135 4.93 -12.63 21.91
N PRO A 136 6.21 -12.38 21.63
CA PRO A 136 6.72 -11.02 21.59
C PRO A 136 6.00 -10.19 20.51
N GLU A 137 5.86 -8.89 20.78
CA GLU A 137 5.19 -7.95 19.89
C GLU A 137 6.20 -6.91 19.39
N TYR A 138 6.24 -6.69 18.08
CA TYR A 138 6.76 -5.46 17.51
C TYR A 138 5.61 -4.45 17.49
N GLN A 139 5.69 -3.42 18.34
CA GLN A 139 4.66 -2.38 18.46
C GLN A 139 4.61 -1.51 17.20
N VAL A 140 3.40 -1.17 16.76
CA VAL A 140 3.12 -0.37 15.56
C VAL A 140 2.26 0.85 15.92
#